data_AF-A0AAD9F594-F1
#
_entry.id   AF-A0AAD9F594-F1
#
_cell.length_a   1.000
_cell.length_b   1.000
_cell.length_c   1.000
_cell.angle_alpha   90.00
_cell.angle_beta   90.00
_cell.angle_gamma   90.00
#
_symmetry.space_group_name_H-M   'P 1'
#
loop_
_entity.id
_entity.type
_entity.pdbx_description
1 polymer ?
#
loop_
_entity_poly.entity_id
_entity_poly.type
_entity_poly.pdbx_seq_one_letter_code
_entity_poly.pdbx_strand_id
1 'polypeptide(L)'
;MRGIFASCALSALLLAAAWADHHHHGADGSHTHEEYVRWLKLTSPNADFAFGLYKSLNANAAAGKNIIFSPLGISTALSMVSTGAAGETHSQLL
;
A
#
# COMPACT_ATOMS: atom_id res chain seq x y z
N MET A 1 -27.21 27.66 22.95
CA MET A 1 -27.32 28.00 21.51
C MET A 1 -25.99 28.07 20.75
N ARG A 2 -24.81 28.20 21.39
CA ARG A 2 -23.51 28.31 20.69
C ARG A 2 -22.90 26.99 20.20
N GLY A 3 -23.25 25.86 20.81
CA GLY A 3 -22.72 24.53 20.44
C GLY A 3 -23.35 23.91 19.19
N ILE A 4 -24.57 24.32 18.83
CA ILE A 4 -25.29 23.79 17.66
C ILE A 4 -24.64 24.32 16.37
N PHE A 5 -24.27 25.60 16.34
CA PHE A 5 -23.59 26.22 15.20
C PHE A 5 -22.19 25.64 14.96
N ALA A 6 -21.44 25.33 16.02
CA ALA A 6 -20.11 24.71 15.90
C ALA A 6 -20.18 23.28 15.34
N SER A 7 -21.20 22.51 15.76
CA SER A 7 -21.46 21.18 15.23
C SER A 7 -21.82 21.23 13.74
N CYS A 8 -22.74 22.13 13.35
CA CYS A 8 -23.11 22.31 11.95
C CYS A 8 -21.93 22.76 11.08
N ALA A 9 -21.06 23.65 11.59
CA ALA A 9 -19.86 24.08 10.87
C ALA A 9 -18.88 22.93 10.65
N LEU A 10 -18.65 22.09 11.67
CA LEU A 10 -17.82 20.88 11.56
C LEU A 10 -18.40 19.87 10.58
N SER A 11 -19.72 19.60 10.66
CA SER A 11 -20.39 18.71 9.70
C SER A 11 -20.29 19.25 8.27
N ALA A 12 -20.51 20.55 8.06
CA ALA A 12 -20.37 21.16 6.73
C ALA A 12 -18.92 21.09 6.22
N LEU A 13 -17.93 21.25 7.09
CA LEU A 13 -16.51 21.16 6.73
C LEU A 13 -16.11 19.71 6.35
N LEU A 14 -16.61 18.72 7.11
CA LEU A 14 -16.40 17.30 6.83
C LEU A 14 -17.11 16.88 5.54
N LEU A 15 -18.34 17.36 5.29
CA LEU A 15 -19.05 17.12 4.04
C LEU A 15 -18.36 17.81 2.86
N ALA A 16 -17.86 19.04 3.00
CA ALA A 16 -17.13 19.73 1.95
C ALA A 16 -15.81 19.04 1.61
N ALA A 17 -15.08 18.54 2.62
CA ALA A 17 -13.86 17.76 2.42
C ALA A 17 -14.15 16.40 1.74
N ALA A 18 -15.25 15.75 2.12
CA ALA A 18 -15.69 14.52 1.45
C ALA A 18 -16.18 14.76 0.01
N TRP A 19 -16.84 15.89 -0.25
CA TRP A 19 -17.32 16.24 -1.60
C TRP A 19 -16.19 16.74 -2.51
N ALA A 20 -15.15 17.38 -1.94
CA ALA A 20 -13.93 17.73 -2.66
C ALA A 20 -13.18 16.49 -3.19
N ASP A 21 -13.34 15.33 -2.52
CA ASP A 21 -12.78 14.05 -2.97
C ASP A 21 -13.70 13.35 -4.00
N HIS A 22 -14.97 13.74 -4.10
CA HIS A 22 -15.99 13.04 -4.90
C HIS A 22 -16.41 13.78 -6.19
N HIS A 23 -15.55 14.63 -6.74
CA HIS A 23 -15.70 15.08 -8.13
C HIS A 23 -14.88 14.19 -9.06
N HIS A 24 -15.53 13.20 -9.70
CA HIS A 24 -15.34 12.80 -11.10
C HIS A 24 -16.09 11.49 -11.38
N HIS A 25 -17.28 11.60 -11.96
CA HIS A 25 -17.88 10.52 -12.75
C HIS A 25 -17.88 10.95 -14.22
N GLY A 26 -17.13 10.23 -15.07
CA GLY A 26 -17.29 10.27 -16.52
C GLY A 26 -16.00 10.19 -17.33
N ALA A 27 -15.46 8.99 -17.54
CA ALA A 27 -14.90 8.50 -18.83
C ALA A 27 -14.39 7.05 -18.65
N ASP A 28 -15.27 6.12 -18.99
CA ASP A 28 -15.02 4.68 -19.17
C ASP A 28 -13.92 4.46 -20.22
N GLY A 29 -12.79 3.86 -19.82
CA GLY A 29 -11.65 3.50 -20.68
C GLY A 29 -10.25 3.86 -20.13
N SER A 30 -10.11 4.91 -19.32
CA SER A 30 -8.81 5.37 -18.79
C SER A 30 -8.48 4.80 -17.40
N HIS A 31 -9.51 4.62 -16.55
CA HIS A 31 -9.34 4.16 -15.17
C HIS A 31 -8.71 2.76 -15.08
N THR A 32 -9.06 1.86 -16.00
CA THR A 32 -8.53 0.49 -16.02
C THR A 32 -7.05 0.45 -16.37
N HIS A 33 -6.59 1.35 -17.24
CA HIS A 33 -5.19 1.43 -17.64
C HIS A 33 -4.30 2.00 -16.52
N GLU A 34 -4.76 3.04 -15.83
CA GLU A 34 -4.03 3.60 -14.68
C GLU A 34 -3.98 2.64 -13.49
N GLU A 35 -5.09 1.95 -13.21
CA GLU A 35 -5.15 0.92 -12.17
C GLU A 35 -4.23 -0.26 -12.51
N TYR A 36 -4.23 -0.72 -13.77
CA TYR A 36 -3.32 -1.77 -14.23
C TYR A 36 -1.84 -1.36 -14.12
N VAL A 37 -1.49 -0.13 -14.50
CA VAL A 37 -0.12 0.39 -14.34
C VAL A 37 0.26 0.50 -12.86
N ARG A 38 -0.64 0.94 -11.99
CA ARG A 38 -0.42 0.98 -10.53
C ARG A 38 -0.22 -0.42 -9.96
N TRP A 39 -1.02 -1.37 -10.40
CA TRP A 39 -0.90 -2.77 -10.00
C TRP A 39 0.44 -3.36 -10.44
N LEU A 40 0.85 -3.15 -11.71
CA LEU A 40 2.15 -3.57 -12.23
C LEU A 40 3.34 -2.97 -11.44
N LYS A 41 3.23 -1.70 -11.03
CA LYS A 41 4.23 -1.02 -10.18
C LYS A 41 4.42 -1.70 -8.82
N LEU A 42 3.42 -2.42 -8.32
CA LEU A 42 3.50 -3.16 -7.05
C LEU A 42 3.85 -4.64 -7.28
N THR A 43 3.32 -5.26 -8.32
CA THR A 43 3.48 -6.70 -8.53
C THR A 43 4.83 -7.08 -9.09
N SER A 44 5.43 -6.29 -9.97
CA SER A 44 6.78 -6.59 -10.49
C SER A 44 7.83 -6.55 -9.37
N PRO A 45 7.95 -5.50 -8.54
CA PRO A 45 8.92 -5.49 -7.44
C PRO A 45 8.63 -6.56 -6.39
N ASN A 46 7.35 -6.83 -6.08
CA ASN A 46 6.99 -7.89 -5.13
C ASN A 46 7.34 -9.30 -5.65
N ALA A 47 7.29 -9.53 -6.96
CA ALA A 47 7.74 -10.78 -7.57
C ALA A 47 9.28 -10.92 -7.47
N ASP A 48 10.03 -9.86 -7.77
CA ASP A 48 11.48 -9.85 -7.64
C ASP A 48 11.92 -10.10 -6.18
N PHE A 49 11.26 -9.43 -5.23
CA PHE A 49 11.43 -9.68 -3.80
C PHE A 49 11.13 -11.15 -3.43
N ALA A 50 10.03 -11.72 -3.94
CA ALA A 50 9.66 -13.12 -3.69
C ALA A 50 10.75 -14.08 -4.14
N PHE A 51 11.28 -13.90 -5.35
CA PHE A 51 12.34 -14.76 -5.88
C PHE A 51 13.66 -14.58 -5.12
N GLY A 52 14.01 -13.34 -4.77
CA GLY A 52 15.18 -13.05 -3.94
C GLY A 52 15.08 -13.73 -2.57
N LEU A 53 13.95 -13.56 -1.89
CA LEU A 53 13.71 -14.17 -0.59
C LEU A 53 13.71 -15.70 -0.66
N TYR A 54 13.05 -16.29 -1.66
CA TYR A 54 13.06 -17.74 -1.85
C TYR A 54 14.49 -18.28 -2.01
N LYS A 55 15.32 -17.64 -2.83
CA LYS A 55 16.73 -18.04 -3.01
C LYS A 55 17.50 -17.99 -1.69
N SER A 56 17.33 -16.92 -0.91
CA SER A 56 17.95 -16.77 0.40
C SER A 56 17.47 -17.83 1.40
N LEU A 57 16.17 -18.11 1.44
CA LEU A 57 15.60 -19.16 2.30
C LEU A 57 16.10 -20.54 1.89
N ASN A 58 16.11 -20.84 0.59
CA ASN A 58 16.55 -22.13 0.06
C ASN A 58 18.04 -22.38 0.29
N ALA A 59 18.88 -21.33 0.22
CA ALA A 59 20.30 -21.44 0.55
C ALA A 59 20.56 -21.80 2.03
N ASN A 60 19.61 -21.51 2.92
CA ASN A 60 19.69 -21.79 4.36
C ASN A 60 18.83 -22.99 4.79
N ALA A 61 17.97 -23.52 3.92
CA ALA A 61 17.09 -24.63 4.23
C ALA A 61 17.84 -25.97 4.09
N ALA A 62 17.54 -26.93 4.98
CA ALA A 62 17.99 -28.30 4.79
C ALA A 62 17.36 -28.92 3.54
N ALA A 63 18.12 -29.75 2.83
CA ALA A 63 17.66 -30.42 1.63
C ALA A 63 16.33 -31.17 1.86
N GLY A 64 15.39 -30.99 0.92
CA GLY A 64 14.07 -31.64 0.97
C GLY A 64 13.07 -31.02 1.96
N LYS A 65 13.38 -29.87 2.57
CA LYS A 65 12.40 -29.13 3.38
C LYS A 65 11.51 -28.25 2.50
N ASN A 66 10.23 -28.19 2.87
CA ASN A 66 9.26 -27.31 2.22
C ASN A 66 9.54 -25.85 2.62
N ILE A 67 9.38 -24.93 1.66
CA ILE A 67 9.43 -23.49 1.87
C ILE A 67 8.09 -22.92 1.45
N ILE A 68 7.35 -22.33 2.39
CA ILE A 68 6.03 -21.75 2.17
C ILE A 68 6.02 -20.37 2.84
N PHE A 69 5.72 -19.33 2.07
CA PHE A 69 5.56 -17.97 2.57
C PHE A 69 4.65 -17.16 1.64
N SER A 70 4.14 -16.03 2.14
CA SER A 70 3.39 -15.05 1.35
C SER A 70 4.26 -13.83 1.08
N PRO A 71 4.79 -13.64 -0.14
CA PRO A 71 5.64 -12.50 -0.45
C PRO A 71 4.91 -11.18 -0.22
N LEU A 72 3.66 -11.08 -0.71
CA LEU A 72 2.83 -9.89 -0.55
C LEU A 72 2.54 -9.57 0.92
N GLY A 73 2.34 -10.61 1.75
CA GLY A 73 2.13 -10.44 3.19
C GLY A 73 3.35 -9.85 3.88
N ILE A 74 4.55 -10.34 3.55
CA ILE A 74 5.80 -9.82 4.11
C ILE A 74 6.05 -8.39 3.62
N SER A 75 5.90 -8.11 2.32
CA SER A 75 6.04 -6.76 1.77
C SER A 75 5.09 -5.78 2.45
N THR A 76 3.83 -6.17 2.66
CA THR A 76 2.85 -5.34 3.40
C THR A 76 3.31 -5.03 4.82
N ALA A 77 3.82 -6.03 5.54
CA ALA A 77 4.35 -5.84 6.88
C ALA A 77 5.55 -4.89 6.90
N LEU A 78 6.50 -5.05 5.95
CA LEU A 78 7.66 -4.18 5.82
C LEU A 78 7.27 -2.75 5.42
N SER A 79 6.25 -2.56 4.59
CA SER A 79 5.72 -1.23 4.26
C SER A 79 5.16 -0.51 5.49
N MET A 80 4.45 -1.22 6.38
CA MET A 80 3.97 -0.66 7.65
C MET A 80 5.14 -0.25 8.55
N VAL A 81 6.20 -1.07 8.63
CA VAL A 81 7.42 -0.73 9.37
C VAL A 81 8.14 0.48 8.75
N SER A 82 8.26 0.51 7.43
CA SER A 82 8.90 1.61 6.69
C SER A 82 8.20 2.95 6.96
N THR A 83 6.87 2.95 7.07
CA THR A 83 6.09 4.15 7.39
C THR A 83 6.49 4.81 8.72
N GLY A 84 6.99 4.03 9.69
CA GLY A 84 7.52 4.53 10.97
C GLY A 84 9.05 4.66 11.03
N ALA A 85 9.77 4.21 10.01
CA ALA A 85 11.23 4.26 9.96
C ALA A 85 11.73 5.62 9.44
N ALA A 86 12.99 5.95 9.74
CA ALA A 86 13.63 7.17 9.26
C ALA A 86 15.11 6.92 8.94
N GLY A 87 15.72 7.83 8.18
CA GLY A 87 17.13 7.78 7.80
C GLY A 87 17.49 6.48 7.08
N GLU A 88 18.59 5.88 7.50
CA GLU A 88 19.15 4.66 6.90
C GLU A 88 18.17 3.48 6.93
N THR A 89 17.45 3.30 8.04
CA THR A 89 16.49 2.20 8.18
C THR A 89 15.35 2.29 7.16
N HIS A 90 14.85 3.51 6.88
CA HIS A 90 13.83 3.71 5.85
C HIS A 90 14.39 3.42 4.45
N SER A 91 15.63 3.85 4.18
CA SER A 91 16.29 3.61 2.89
C SER A 91 16.53 2.14 2.58
N GLN A 92 16.75 1.30 3.60
CA GLN A 92 16.97 -0.15 3.42
C GLN A 92 15.66 -0.92 3.19
N LEU A 93 14.52 -0.34 3.58
CA LEU A 93 13.20 -0.95 3.44
C LEU A 93 12.52 -0.62 2.10
N LEU A 94 13.06 0.33 1.33
CA LEU A 94 12.60 0.73 0.00
C LEU A 94 13.38 0.01 -1.11
#